data_AF-A0AAV2GKH7-F1
#
_entry.id   AF-A0AAV2GKH7-F1
#
_cell.length_a   1.000
_cell.length_b   1.000
_cell.length_c   1.000
_cell.angle_alpha   90.00
_cell.angle_beta   90.00
_cell.angle_gamma   90.00
#
_symmetry.space_group_name_H-M   'P 1'
#
loop_
_entity.id
_entity.type
_entity.pdbx_description
1 polymer ?
#
loop_
_entity_poly.entity_id
_entity_poly.type
_entity_poly.pdbx_seq_one_letter_code
_entity_poly.pdbx_strand_id
1 'polypeptide(L)'
;MVVMGPDGVVVGAKGVCFPEVDDPMLVEVLALKEAILWCRSTACCFVRFEGDGKVVVDRLLLAQGSDSMAGAIFREVLLYMAENGGFSVRCVGRRINRVAHLVARKALLLYPIASRYFDFVAWLRQMV
;
A
#
# COMPACT_ATOMS: atom_id res chain seq x y z
N MET A 1 -4.82 0.46 2.54
CA MET A 1 -4.02 1.66 2.23
C MET A 1 -4.67 2.89 2.81
N VAL A 2 -3.87 3.85 3.28
CA VAL A 2 -4.33 5.14 3.84
C VAL A 2 -3.47 6.23 3.21
N VAL A 3 -4.10 7.33 2.80
CA VAL A 3 -3.43 8.53 2.30
C VAL A 3 -3.57 9.61 3.35
N MET A 4 -2.44 10.17 3.77
CA MET A 4 -2.38 11.29 4.69
C MET A 4 -1.95 12.55 3.94
N GLY A 5 -2.56 13.68 4.27
CA GLY A 5 -2.13 14.99 3.84
C GLY A 5 -0.82 15.41 4.52
N PRO A 6 -0.19 16.51 4.07
CA PRO A 6 1.05 17.03 4.64
C PRO A 6 0.95 17.41 6.12
N ASP A 7 -0.27 17.71 6.58
CA ASP A 7 -0.65 18.03 7.96
C ASP A 7 -0.83 16.79 8.86
N GLY A 8 -0.66 15.59 8.30
CA GLY A 8 -0.89 14.33 9.01
C GLY A 8 -2.37 13.93 9.09
N VAL A 9 -3.28 14.68 8.46
CA VAL A 9 -4.71 14.35 8.42
C VAL A 9 -4.96 13.28 7.39
N VAL A 10 -5.81 12.29 7.71
CA VAL A 10 -6.20 11.27 6.75
C VAL A 10 -7.15 11.87 5.71
N VAL A 11 -6.72 11.88 4.44
CA VAL A 11 -7.49 12.43 3.31
C VAL A 11 -8.18 11.35 2.48
N GLY A 12 -7.79 10.08 2.67
CA GLY A 12 -8.45 8.96 2.02
C GLY A 12 -7.96 7.62 2.55
N ALA A 13 -8.74 6.58 2.31
CA ALA A 13 -8.31 5.21 2.51
C ALA A 13 -8.97 4.28 1.50
N LYS A 14 -8.25 3.22 1.16
CA LYS A 14 -8.69 2.19 0.22
C LYS A 14 -8.39 0.82 0.80
N GLY A 15 -9.41 -0.02 0.86
CA GLY A 15 -9.29 -1.43 1.19
C GLY A 15 -9.12 -2.25 -0.09
N VAL A 16 -8.16 -3.17 -0.10
CA VAL A 16 -7.95 -4.14 -1.18
C VAL A 16 -7.79 -5.52 -0.55
N CYS A 17 -8.37 -6.54 -1.18
CA CYS A 17 -8.27 -7.92 -0.76
C CYS A 17 -7.67 -8.78 -1.88
N PHE A 18 -6.76 -9.69 -1.51
CA PHE A 18 -6.10 -10.64 -2.41
C PHE A 18 -6.46 -12.07 -1.96
N PRO A 19 -7.66 -12.57 -2.31
CA PRO A 19 -8.27 -13.79 -1.73
C PRO A 19 -7.53 -15.09 -2.06
N GLU A 20 -6.77 -15.11 -3.16
CA GLU A 20 -6.05 -16.28 -3.68
C GLU A 20 -4.54 -16.17 -3.40
N VAL A 21 -4.15 -15.31 -2.45
CA VAL A 21 -2.75 -15.01 -2.15
C VAL A 21 -2.49 -15.23 -0.68
N ASP A 22 -1.87 -16.36 -0.37
CA ASP A 22 -1.62 -16.82 0.99
C ASP A 22 -0.22 -16.39 1.48
N ASP A 23 0.68 -16.05 0.55
CA ASP A 23 2.04 -15.60 0.85
C ASP A 23 2.01 -14.15 1.37
N PRO A 24 2.36 -13.90 2.65
CA PRO A 24 2.35 -12.56 3.23
C PRO A 24 3.27 -11.57 2.50
N MET A 25 4.42 -12.03 1.99
CA MET A 25 5.35 -11.17 1.26
C MET A 25 4.73 -10.72 -0.05
N LEU A 26 4.07 -11.64 -0.75
CA LEU A 26 3.39 -11.36 -1.99
C LEU A 26 2.22 -10.40 -1.78
N VAL A 27 1.43 -10.59 -0.72
CA VAL A 27 0.35 -9.67 -0.32
C VAL A 27 0.89 -8.27 -0.04
N GLU A 28 1.99 -8.15 0.71
CA GLU A 28 2.60 -6.84 1.03
C GLU A 28 3.10 -6.12 -0.23
N VAL A 29 3.74 -6.83 -1.15
CA VAL A 29 4.23 -6.27 -2.42
C VAL A 29 3.08 -5.86 -3.33
N LEU A 30 2.03 -6.68 -3.43
CA LEU A 30 0.82 -6.35 -4.19
C LEU A 30 0.10 -5.13 -3.60
N ALA A 31 0.02 -5.04 -2.27
CA ALA A 31 -0.56 -3.88 -1.59
C ALA A 31 0.24 -2.60 -1.89
N LEU A 32 1.56 -2.67 -1.94
CA LEU A 32 2.40 -1.54 -2.34
C LEU A 32 2.18 -1.17 -3.82
N LYS A 33 2.13 -2.15 -4.72
CA LYS A 33 1.84 -1.91 -6.14
C LYS A 33 0.50 -1.20 -6.32
N GLU A 34 -0.55 -1.68 -5.65
CA GLU A 34 -1.88 -1.03 -5.66
C GLU A 34 -1.83 0.39 -5.11
N ALA A 35 -1.02 0.65 -4.08
CA ALA A 35 -0.82 2.01 -3.56
C ALA A 35 -0.19 2.95 -4.59
N ILE A 36 0.85 2.47 -5.28
CA ILE A 36 1.52 3.24 -6.33
C ILE A 36 0.56 3.52 -7.48
N LEU A 37 -0.17 2.52 -7.97
CA LEU A 37 -1.16 2.67 -9.04
C LEU A 37 -2.27 3.65 -8.64
N TRP A 38 -2.73 3.59 -7.39
CA TRP A 38 -3.73 4.53 -6.89
C TRP A 38 -3.19 5.97 -6.88
N CYS A 39 -1.99 6.19 -6.34
CA CYS A 39 -1.36 7.51 -6.33
C CYS A 39 -1.12 8.08 -7.74
N ARG A 40 -0.76 7.22 -8.71
CA ARG A 40 -0.65 7.61 -10.13
C ARG A 40 -2.00 8.05 -10.69
N SER A 41 -3.08 7.31 -10.39
CA SER A 41 -4.43 7.64 -10.85
C SER A 41 -4.97 8.95 -10.24
N THR A 42 -4.45 9.37 -9.09
CA THR A 42 -4.86 10.61 -8.39
C THR A 42 -3.91 11.79 -8.62
N ALA A 43 -2.99 11.69 -9.61
CA ALA A 43 -2.00 12.72 -9.95
C ALA A 43 -1.14 13.20 -8.75
N CYS A 44 -0.84 12.32 -7.80
CA CYS A 44 0.06 12.64 -6.71
C CYS A 44 1.52 12.58 -7.19
N CYS A 45 2.26 13.68 -7.10
CA CYS A 45 3.65 13.75 -7.60
C CYS A 45 4.71 13.43 -6.53
N PHE A 46 4.42 13.73 -5.26
CA PHE A 46 5.35 13.53 -4.14
C PHE A 46 4.69 12.64 -3.09
N VAL A 47 5.10 11.38 -3.03
CA VAL A 47 4.46 10.37 -2.19
C VAL A 47 5.52 9.62 -1.39
N ARG A 48 5.28 9.52 -0.08
CA ARG A 48 6.02 8.62 0.80
C ARG A 48 5.13 7.43 1.14
N PHE A 49 5.50 6.26 0.66
CA PHE A 49 4.88 5.00 1.02
C PHE A 49 5.46 4.50 2.34
N GLU A 50 4.60 4.27 3.32
CA GLU A 50 4.98 3.78 4.64
C GLU A 50 4.35 2.42 4.90
N GLY A 51 5.16 1.44 5.30
CA GLY A 51 4.72 0.09 5.64
C GLY A 51 5.51 -0.49 6.81
N ASP A 52 4.97 -1.51 7.47
CA ASP A 52 5.63 -2.23 8.57
C ASP A 52 6.34 -3.53 8.14
N GLY A 53 6.21 -3.90 6.86
CA GLY A 53 6.91 -5.03 6.25
C GLY A 53 8.39 -4.73 5.97
N LYS A 54 9.24 -4.83 6.99
CA LYS A 54 10.68 -4.54 6.88
C LYS A 54 11.35 -5.31 5.73
N VAL A 55 11.01 -6.59 5.55
CA VAL A 55 11.61 -7.43 4.50
C VAL A 55 11.28 -6.90 3.10
N VAL A 56 10.06 -6.42 2.89
CA VAL A 56 9.61 -5.85 1.60
C VAL A 56 10.30 -4.52 1.35
N VAL A 57 10.35 -3.64 2.36
CA VAL A 57 11.06 -2.36 2.26
C VAL A 57 12.56 -2.57 1.99
N ASP A 58 13.22 -3.45 2.74
CA ASP A 58 14.64 -3.72 2.59
C ASP A 58 14.94 -4.30 1.19
N ARG A 59 14.10 -5.21 0.67
CA ARG A 59 14.26 -5.75 -0.69
C ARG A 59 14.09 -4.69 -1.78
N LEU A 60 13.16 -3.76 -1.60
CA LEU A 60 12.99 -2.62 -2.50
C LEU A 60 14.22 -1.71 -2.49
N LEU A 61 14.67 -1.32 -1.29
CA LEU A 61 15.80 -0.41 -1.12
C LEU A 61 17.11 -1.01 -1.65
N LEU A 62 17.30 -2.32 -1.52
CA LEU A 62 18.47 -3.03 -2.02
C LEU A 62 18.36 -3.43 -3.50
N ALA A 63 17.24 -3.13 -4.17
CA ALA A 63 16.94 -3.57 -5.54
C ALA A 63 17.18 -5.07 -5.77
N GLN A 64 16.99 -5.89 -4.75
CA GLN A 64 17.26 -7.33 -4.81
C GLN A 64 16.07 -8.04 -5.44
N GLY A 65 16.09 -8.12 -6.77
CA GLY A 65 15.22 -9.00 -7.53
C GLY A 65 15.53 -10.48 -7.24
N SER A 66 14.49 -11.30 -7.21
CA SER A 66 14.61 -12.76 -7.32
C SER A 66 13.85 -13.24 -8.55
N ASP A 67 14.08 -14.48 -8.99
CA ASP A 67 13.30 -15.12 -10.05
C ASP A 67 11.93 -15.65 -9.56
N SER A 68 11.48 -15.16 -8.41
CA SER A 68 10.15 -15.45 -7.87
C SER A 68 9.08 -14.50 -8.43
N MET A 69 7.81 -14.89 -8.28
CA MET A 69 6.67 -14.03 -8.61
C MET A 69 6.71 -12.69 -7.85
N ALA A 70 7.05 -12.71 -6.56
CA ALA A 70 7.28 -11.49 -5.79
C ALA A 70 8.40 -10.64 -6.40
N GLY A 71 9.50 -11.27 -6.85
CA GLY A 71 10.61 -10.60 -7.54
C GLY A 71 10.20 -9.90 -8.83
N ALA A 72 9.31 -10.47 -9.62
CA ALA A 72 8.76 -9.82 -10.81
C ALA A 72 7.95 -8.56 -10.45
N ILE A 73 7.12 -8.63 -9.41
CA ILE A 73 6.32 -7.48 -8.96
C ILE A 73 7.21 -6.41 -8.33
N PHE A 74 8.27 -6.79 -7.59
CA PHE A 74 9.28 -5.85 -7.10
C PHE A 74 9.91 -5.03 -8.22
N ARG A 75 10.28 -5.67 -9.34
CA ARG A 75 10.85 -4.98 -10.50
C ARG A 75 9.87 -3.98 -11.11
N GLU A 76 8.60 -4.35 -11.21
CA GLU A 76 7.54 -3.46 -11.71
C GLU A 76 7.32 -2.26 -10.77
N VAL A 77 7.30 -2.50 -9.46
CA VAL A 77 7.20 -1.43 -8.45
C VAL A 77 8.39 -0.47 -8.55
N LEU A 78 9.61 -0.98 -8.66
CA LEU A 78 10.81 -0.16 -8.81
C LEU A 78 10.77 0.68 -10.08
N LEU A 79 10.29 0.13 -11.20
CA LEU A 79 10.09 0.88 -12.44
C LEU A 79 9.09 2.02 -12.24
N TYR A 80 7.94 1.76 -11.62
CA TYR A 80 6.95 2.80 -11.34
C TYR A 80 7.48 3.89 -10.42
N MET A 81 8.30 3.53 -9.42
CA MET A 81 8.94 4.51 -8.55
C MET A 81 9.99 5.33 -9.31
N ALA A 82 10.77 4.71 -10.19
CA ALA A 82 11.77 5.41 -11.00
C ALA A 82 11.13 6.39 -12.01
N GLU A 83 10.00 6.00 -12.62
CA GLU A 83 9.19 6.88 -13.49
C GLU A 83 8.62 8.09 -12.74
N ASN A 84 8.42 7.98 -11.43
CA ASN A 84 7.82 9.00 -10.57
C ASN A 84 8.85 9.49 -9.55
N GLY A 85 9.76 10.38 -9.98
CA GLY A 85 10.90 10.84 -9.17
C GLY A 85 10.60 11.50 -7.81
N GLY A 86 9.33 11.69 -7.44
CA GLY A 86 8.90 12.10 -6.10
C GLY A 86 8.44 10.96 -5.19
N PHE A 87 8.57 9.69 -5.60
CA PHE A 87 8.10 8.55 -4.82
C PHE A 87 9.24 7.98 -3.95
N SER A 88 8.92 7.72 -2.68
CA SER A 88 9.86 7.15 -1.70
C SER A 88 9.17 6.11 -0.84
N VAL A 89 9.92 5.14 -0.32
CA VAL A 89 9.39 4.09 0.56
C VAL A 89 10.15 4.13 1.88
N ARG A 90 9.44 3.92 3.00
CA ARG A 90 10.04 3.85 4.34
C ARG A 90 9.37 2.76 5.17
N CYS A 91 10.18 2.05 5.95
CA CYS A 91 9.67 1.17 7.01
C CYS A 91 9.29 2.00 8.25
N VAL A 92 8.07 1.83 8.72
CA VAL A 92 7.58 2.43 9.97
C VAL A 92 7.16 1.35 10.95
N GLY A 93 7.13 1.67 12.24
CA GLY A 93 6.63 0.74 13.25
C GLY A 93 5.13 0.47 13.09
N ARG A 94 4.70 -0.76 13.40
CA ARG A 94 3.29 -1.19 13.32
C ARG A 94 2.29 -0.26 14.02
N ARG A 95 2.72 0.41 15.11
CA ARG A 95 1.91 1.40 15.84
C ARG A 95 1.56 2.60 14.97
N ILE A 96 2.48 3.07 14.14
CA ILE A 96 2.27 4.17 13.18
C ILE A 96 1.36 3.67 12.05
N ASN A 97 1.56 2.43 11.59
CA ASN A 97 0.75 1.82 10.53
C ASN A 97 -0.63 1.30 11.00
N ARG A 98 -1.07 1.63 12.23
CA ARG A 98 -2.27 1.04 12.85
C ARG A 98 -3.54 1.30 12.06
N VAL A 99 -3.70 2.51 11.50
CA VAL A 99 -4.90 2.87 10.72
C VAL A 99 -4.98 2.03 9.44
N ALA A 100 -3.86 1.83 8.75
CA ALA A 100 -3.84 0.99 7.56
C ALA A 100 -4.17 -0.48 7.87
N HIS A 101 -3.69 -0.99 9.00
CA HIS A 101 -4.07 -2.32 9.51
C HIS A 101 -5.57 -2.44 9.76
N LEU A 102 -6.20 -1.42 10.36
CA LEU A 102 -7.65 -1.40 10.59
C LEU A 102 -8.42 -1.42 9.26
N VAL A 103 -7.99 -0.63 8.27
CA VAL A 103 -8.59 -0.61 6.94
C VAL A 103 -8.44 -1.97 6.24
N ALA A 104 -7.26 -2.59 6.30
CA ALA A 104 -7.02 -3.90 5.71
C ALA A 104 -7.91 -4.98 6.35
N ARG A 105 -8.02 -5.01 7.68
CA ARG A 105 -8.90 -5.95 8.40
C ARG A 105 -10.36 -5.76 8.02
N LYS A 106 -10.82 -4.51 7.86
CA LYS A 106 -12.20 -4.25 7.42
C LYS A 106 -12.44 -4.70 5.98
N ALA A 107 -11.47 -4.52 5.09
CA ALA A 107 -11.58 -5.00 3.72
C ALA A 107 -11.79 -6.52 3.66
N LEU A 108 -11.07 -7.29 4.50
CA LEU A 108 -11.27 -8.73 4.61
C LEU A 108 -12.68 -9.12 5.06
N LEU A 109 -13.28 -8.37 6.00
CA LEU A 109 -14.63 -8.62 6.48
C LEU A 109 -15.71 -8.28 5.45
N LEU A 110 -15.45 -7.29 4.59
CA LEU A 110 -16.40 -6.83 3.58
C LEU A 110 -16.26 -7.56 2.24
N TYR A 111 -15.17 -8.31 2.04
CA TYR A 111 -14.88 -9.08 0.83
C TYR A 111 -16.03 -10.01 0.37
N PRO A 112 -16.83 -10.65 1.26
CA PRO A 112 -17.96 -11.47 0.81
C PRO A 112 -19.13 -10.66 0.23
N ILE A 113 -19.14 -9.33 0.41
CA ILE A 113 -20.35 -8.49 0.22
C ILE A 113 -20.14 -7.42 -0.87
N ALA A 114 -18.93 -6.96 -1.14
CA ALA A 114 -18.69 -6.07 -2.28
C ALA A 114 -17.44 -6.42 -3.08
N SER A 115 -17.46 -5.97 -4.35
CA SER A 115 -16.40 -6.15 -5.33
C SER A 115 -15.02 -5.81 -4.75
N ARG A 116 -13.95 -6.37 -5.33
CA ARG A 116 -12.53 -6.37 -4.93
C ARG A 116 -11.92 -5.08 -4.34
N TYR A 117 -12.59 -3.93 -4.43
CA TYR A 117 -12.14 -2.61 -3.98
C TYR A 117 -13.21 -1.91 -3.12
N PHE A 118 -12.77 -1.29 -2.01
CA PHE A 118 -13.60 -0.43 -1.17
C PHE A 118 -12.92 0.91 -0.92
N ASP A 119 -13.58 2.01 -1.30
CA ASP A 119 -13.11 3.37 -1.05
C ASP A 119 -13.76 3.94 0.22
N PHE A 120 -12.94 4.28 1.22
CA PHE A 120 -13.37 4.80 2.53
C PHE A 120 -13.22 6.33 2.64
N VAL A 121 -13.38 7.07 1.53
CA VAL A 121 -13.14 8.53 1.49
C VAL A 121 -14.08 9.30 2.44
N ALA A 122 -15.29 8.80 2.71
CA ALA A 122 -16.27 9.49 3.56
C ALA A 122 -16.22 9.09 5.06
N TRP A 123 -15.67 7.93 5.42
CA TRP A 123 -15.83 7.36 6.76
C TRP A 123 -14.79 7.83 7.78
N LEU A 124 -13.57 8.16 7.34
CA LEU A 124 -12.47 8.53 8.24
C LEU A 124 -12.65 9.88 8.93
N ARG A 125 -13.50 10.77 8.41
CA ARG A 125 -13.84 12.05 9.07
C ARG A 125 -14.62 11.88 10.37
N GLN A 126 -15.14 10.68 10.67
CA GLN A 126 -15.90 10.41 11.89
C GLN A 126 -15.07 9.70 12.98
N MET A 127 -13.78 9.40 12.72
CA MET A 127 -12.91 8.66 13.64
C MET A 127 -11.66 9.42 14.11
N VAL A 128 -11.51 10.68 13.69
CA VAL A 128 -10.47 11.60 14.15
C VAL A 128 -11.11 12.67 15.01
#